data_AF-A0A5M3MBD3-F1
#
_entry.id   AF-A0A5M3MBD3-F1
#
_cell.length_a   1.000
_cell.length_b   1.000
_cell.length_c   1.000
_cell.angle_alpha   90.00
_cell.angle_beta   90.00
_cell.angle_gamma   90.00
#
_symmetry.space_group_name_H-M   'P 1'
#
loop_
_entity.id
_entity.type
_entity.pdbx_description
1 polymer ?
#
loop_
_entity_poly.entity_id
_entity_poly.type
_entity_poly.pdbx_seq_one_letter_code
_entity_poly.pdbx_strand_id
1 'polypeptide(L)'
;MQHASQHFDRVTILSISVVYRSSIVEIGRRFLNRAVLPNLTRLGLVSQETDDTSAFVDDDDDHMSRYEKCTAHPEFPELRELQIDARSFFDLYLCDTEYPCNQFKLRLTKYGAAADTHSKYESANMLDLIDALSELSRAVNTFDLEIEDVATPPDDLGWGHKASYPRIENIASVKLVNIQGPFVSTLFDCMSEAPESTIIERCEVKEHTVMKGEELRLVGISGPSLLYLVGFWEGLSLSVKDCSGFNDDFLDALSKHSRGVTCSNMESLEVEGCTAFSAEMLRDTCDIRDNIEQLTVSDGPELNEVQRMWFEDNFDRFYWSEMK
;
A
#
# COMPACT_ATOMS: atom_id res chain seq x y z
N MET A 1 12.52 29.71 -19.05
CA MET A 1 11.16 29.16 -19.28
C MET A 1 10.07 30.19 -19.67
N GLN A 2 10.35 31.50 -19.76
CA GLN A 2 9.30 32.52 -20.04
C GLN A 2 8.51 32.33 -21.36
N HIS A 3 9.09 31.71 -22.39
CA HIS A 3 8.36 31.41 -23.63
C HIS A 3 7.49 30.15 -23.55
N ALA A 4 7.74 29.28 -22.57
CA ALA A 4 6.98 28.04 -22.37
C ALA A 4 5.81 28.22 -21.37
N SER A 5 5.79 29.31 -20.60
CA SER A 5 4.76 29.53 -19.56
C SER A 5 3.34 29.56 -20.12
N GLN A 6 3.13 30.15 -21.30
CA GLN A 6 1.81 30.13 -21.98
C GLN A 6 1.34 28.73 -22.38
N HIS A 7 2.27 27.78 -22.51
CA HIS A 7 1.96 26.39 -22.82
C HIS A 7 1.71 25.57 -21.56
N PHE A 8 2.32 25.93 -20.43
CA PHE A 8 2.14 25.32 -19.11
C PHE A 8 0.71 25.45 -18.58
N ASP A 9 0.04 26.55 -18.88
CA ASP A 9 -1.39 26.72 -18.59
C ASP A 9 -2.28 25.66 -19.26
N ARG A 10 -1.81 25.01 -20.33
CA ARG A 10 -2.59 24.00 -21.06
C ARG A 10 -2.28 22.58 -20.61
N VAL A 11 -1.28 22.39 -19.76
CA VAL A 11 -0.85 21.07 -19.30
C VAL A 11 -1.76 20.61 -18.17
N THR A 12 -2.55 19.58 -18.44
CA THR A 12 -3.39 18.92 -17.43
C THR A 12 -2.78 17.63 -16.90
N ILE A 13 -1.93 16.98 -17.71
CA ILE A 13 -1.24 15.75 -17.35
C ILE A 13 0.21 15.89 -17.79
N LEU A 14 1.13 15.67 -16.86
CA LEU A 14 2.56 15.54 -17.12
C LEU A 14 2.99 14.16 -16.61
N SER A 15 3.40 13.28 -17.51
CA SER A 15 3.90 11.95 -17.15
C SER A 15 5.21 11.70 -17.88
N ILE A 16 6.25 11.44 -17.09
CA ILE A 16 7.61 11.20 -17.54
C ILE A 16 8.02 9.86 -16.97
N SER A 17 8.31 8.93 -17.87
CA SER A 17 8.85 7.61 -17.53
C SER A 17 10.26 7.50 -18.10
N VAL A 18 11.22 7.21 -17.23
CA VAL A 18 12.63 7.11 -17.57
C VAL A 18 13.18 5.78 -17.07
N VAL A 19 14.36 5.40 -17.56
CA VAL A 19 15.06 4.22 -17.04
C VAL A 19 15.62 4.53 -15.65
N TYR A 20 16.30 5.66 -15.50
CA TYR A 20 17.12 6.00 -14.34
C TYR A 20 16.54 7.14 -13.50
N ARG A 21 16.57 7.01 -12.17
CA ARG A 21 16.15 8.06 -11.23
C ARG A 21 16.94 9.36 -11.40
N SER A 22 18.22 9.31 -11.72
CA SER A 22 19.04 10.51 -12.01
C SER A 22 18.39 11.43 -13.05
N SER A 23 17.66 10.88 -14.02
CA SER A 23 16.92 11.67 -15.01
C SER A 23 15.71 12.37 -14.41
N ILE A 24 14.99 11.73 -13.48
CA ILE A 24 13.89 12.35 -12.74
C ILE A 24 14.41 13.50 -11.88
N VAL A 25 15.55 13.30 -11.19
CA VAL A 25 16.19 14.34 -10.36
C VAL A 25 16.58 15.55 -11.22
N GLU A 26 17.24 15.34 -12.36
CA GLU A 26 17.59 16.44 -13.27
C GLU A 26 16.36 17.16 -13.83
N ILE A 27 15.27 16.44 -14.09
CA ILE A 27 14.00 17.04 -14.50
C ILE A 27 13.42 17.89 -13.36
N GLY A 28 13.43 17.37 -12.14
CA GLY A 28 13.02 18.06 -10.92
C GLY A 28 13.74 19.40 -10.79
N ARG A 29 15.07 19.35 -10.74
CA ARG A 29 15.96 20.51 -10.56
C ARG A 29 15.84 21.55 -11.66
N ARG A 30 15.79 21.13 -12.93
CA ARG A 30 15.84 22.08 -14.06
C ARG A 30 14.49 22.59 -14.51
N PHE A 31 13.44 21.77 -14.41
CA PHE A 31 12.15 22.07 -15.03
C PHE A 31 11.02 22.22 -14.03
N LEU A 32 11.01 21.46 -12.95
CA LEU A 32 9.93 21.51 -11.96
C LEU A 32 10.22 22.46 -10.80
N ASN A 33 11.49 22.80 -10.59
CA ASN A 33 11.91 23.83 -9.64
C ASN A 33 11.19 25.16 -9.94
N ARG A 34 10.32 25.58 -9.01
CA ARG A 34 9.45 26.77 -9.12
C ARG A 34 8.55 26.78 -10.36
N ALA A 35 8.21 25.60 -10.88
CA ALA A 35 7.25 25.49 -11.96
C ALA A 35 5.85 25.82 -11.45
N VAL A 36 5.11 26.61 -12.23
CA VAL A 36 3.69 26.89 -12.00
C VAL A 36 2.93 26.20 -13.12
N LEU A 37 2.18 25.14 -12.78
CA LEU A 37 1.35 24.40 -13.72
C LEU A 37 -0.11 24.44 -13.21
N PRO A 38 -0.84 25.54 -13.47
CA PRO A 38 -2.08 25.85 -12.76
C PRO A 38 -3.23 24.87 -13.04
N ASN A 39 -3.19 24.19 -14.19
CA ASN A 39 -4.23 23.24 -14.60
C ASN A 39 -3.77 21.77 -14.50
N LEU A 40 -2.58 21.51 -13.92
CA LEU A 40 -2.04 20.16 -13.81
C LEU A 40 -2.83 19.35 -12.79
N THR A 41 -3.56 18.35 -13.27
CA THR A 41 -4.34 17.44 -12.43
C THR A 41 -3.60 16.15 -12.11
N ARG A 42 -2.62 15.76 -12.94
CA ARG A 42 -1.85 14.53 -12.75
C ARG A 42 -0.37 14.73 -13.07
N LEU A 43 0.48 14.40 -12.11
CA LEU A 43 1.94 14.38 -12.25
C LEU A 43 2.45 12.95 -12.07
N GLY A 44 3.19 12.45 -13.06
CA GLY A 44 3.84 11.14 -13.02
C GLY A 44 5.33 11.27 -13.30
N LEU A 45 6.19 10.88 -12.37
CA LEU A 45 7.64 10.92 -12.46
C LEU A 45 8.18 9.54 -12.04
N VAL A 46 8.31 8.63 -13.00
CA VAL A 46 8.61 7.22 -12.72
C VAL A 46 9.94 6.82 -13.32
N SER A 47 10.81 6.22 -12.51
CA SER A 47 12.03 5.54 -12.96
C SER A 47 11.89 4.03 -12.82
N GLN A 48 12.56 3.27 -13.70
CA GLN A 48 12.61 1.80 -13.62
C GLN A 48 13.69 1.32 -12.64
N GLU A 49 14.78 2.08 -12.55
CA GLU A 49 15.97 1.83 -11.75
C GLU A 49 16.30 3.02 -10.84
N THR A 50 16.80 2.72 -9.64
CA THR A 50 17.23 3.69 -8.64
C THR A 50 18.76 3.78 -8.65
N ASP A 51 19.30 4.60 -9.54
CA ASP A 51 20.75 4.84 -9.73
C ASP A 51 21.29 6.06 -8.97
N ASP A 52 20.40 6.86 -8.39
CA ASP A 52 20.72 8.14 -7.74
C ASP A 52 19.93 8.29 -6.43
N THR A 53 20.57 8.73 -5.35
CA THR A 53 19.94 9.05 -4.05
C THR A 53 19.86 10.56 -3.78
N SER A 54 20.33 11.38 -4.72
CA SER A 54 20.34 12.84 -4.61
C SER A 54 18.93 13.39 -4.42
N ALA A 55 18.86 14.52 -3.70
CA ALA A 55 17.62 15.25 -3.49
C ALA A 55 17.04 15.72 -4.83
N PHE A 56 15.72 15.56 -4.97
CA PHE A 56 14.93 15.99 -6.14
C PHE A 56 15.02 17.50 -6.40
N VAL A 57 15.34 18.28 -5.37
CA VAL A 57 15.51 19.73 -5.39
C VAL A 57 16.91 20.09 -4.90
N ASP A 58 17.50 21.14 -5.45
CA ASP A 58 18.76 21.70 -4.95
C ASP A 58 18.54 22.32 -3.55
N ASP A 59 19.24 21.82 -2.54
CA ASP A 59 19.44 22.54 -1.29
C ASP A 59 20.47 23.64 -1.54
N ASP A 60 20.18 24.88 -1.13
CA ASP A 60 21.20 25.94 -1.16
C ASP A 60 22.33 25.54 -0.19
N ASP A 61 23.50 25.24 -0.76
CA ASP A 61 24.68 24.52 -0.21
C ASP A 61 25.29 25.03 1.13
N ASP A 62 24.70 26.00 1.84
CA ASP A 62 25.41 26.72 2.92
C ASP A 62 24.90 26.48 4.35
N HIS A 63 23.78 25.79 4.59
CA HIS A 63 23.24 25.67 5.96
C HIS A 63 22.81 24.26 6.39
N MET A 64 23.48 23.82 7.47
CA MET A 64 23.45 22.52 8.16
C MET A 64 22.12 22.13 8.84
N SER A 65 20.98 22.71 8.44
CA SER A 65 19.69 22.30 8.98
C SER A 65 18.91 21.53 7.90
N ARG A 66 18.73 20.23 8.14
CA ARG A 66 18.04 19.27 7.25
C ARG A 66 16.56 19.60 6.97
N TYR A 67 16.09 20.75 7.48
CA TYR A 67 14.72 21.25 7.44
C TYR A 67 14.68 22.76 7.14
N GLU A 68 15.77 23.34 6.62
CA GLU A 68 15.73 24.74 6.20
C GLU A 68 14.87 24.88 4.95
N LYS A 69 14.09 25.96 4.93
CA LYS A 69 12.97 26.18 4.02
C LYS A 69 13.40 26.07 2.56
N CYS A 70 13.11 24.93 1.93
CA CYS A 70 13.38 24.70 0.51
C CYS A 70 12.71 25.81 -0.31
N THR A 71 13.47 26.52 -1.14
CA THR A 71 12.96 27.67 -1.90
C THR A 71 12.36 27.29 -3.26
N ALA A 72 12.29 25.99 -3.56
CA ALA A 72 11.70 25.44 -4.77
C ALA A 72 10.30 24.92 -4.47
N HIS A 73 9.32 25.82 -4.44
CA HIS A 73 7.93 25.45 -4.31
C HIS A 73 7.32 25.33 -5.72
N PRO A 74 7.20 24.13 -6.30
CA PRO A 74 6.33 23.97 -7.46
C PRO A 74 4.86 24.22 -7.05
N GLU A 75 4.11 24.91 -7.90
CA GLU A 75 2.70 25.23 -7.66
C GLU A 75 1.80 24.43 -8.61
N PHE A 76 1.07 23.46 -8.06
CA PHE A 76 0.15 22.59 -8.78
C PHE A 76 -1.27 22.63 -8.14
N PRO A 77 -1.98 23.78 -8.23
CA PRO A 77 -3.22 24.05 -7.49
C PRO A 77 -4.42 23.19 -7.89
N GLU A 78 -4.31 22.36 -8.93
CA GLU A 78 -5.36 21.41 -9.34
C GLU A 78 -4.89 19.95 -9.26
N LEU A 79 -3.73 19.67 -8.64
CA LEU A 79 -3.16 18.33 -8.60
C LEU A 79 -4.03 17.37 -7.78
N ARG A 80 -4.39 16.24 -8.39
CA ARG A 80 -5.24 15.20 -7.79
C ARG A 80 -4.58 13.84 -7.79
N GLU A 81 -3.62 13.60 -8.67
CA GLU A 81 -2.89 12.34 -8.75
C GLU A 81 -1.39 12.62 -8.86
N LEU A 82 -0.62 12.04 -7.94
CA LEU A 82 0.83 12.06 -7.95
C LEU A 82 1.35 10.61 -8.02
N GLN A 83 2.14 10.32 -9.05
CA GLN A 83 2.86 9.07 -9.19
C GLN A 83 4.36 9.38 -9.21
N ILE A 84 5.11 8.89 -8.23
CA ILE A 84 6.52 9.27 -8.07
C ILE A 84 7.28 8.21 -7.26
N ASP A 85 8.61 8.16 -7.35
CA ASP A 85 9.40 7.37 -6.40
C ASP A 85 9.31 7.92 -4.98
N ALA A 86 9.37 7.05 -3.97
CA ALA A 86 9.13 7.45 -2.59
C ALA A 86 10.13 8.50 -2.06
N ARG A 87 11.36 8.55 -2.59
CA ARG A 87 12.33 9.57 -2.18
C ARG A 87 12.02 10.93 -2.77
N SER A 88 11.74 10.98 -4.07
CA SER A 88 11.38 12.25 -4.68
C SER A 88 10.05 12.78 -4.13
N PHE A 89 9.13 11.92 -3.68
CA PHE A 89 7.97 12.33 -2.87
C PHE A 89 8.39 13.00 -1.56
N PHE A 90 9.27 12.36 -0.78
CA PHE A 90 9.79 12.92 0.45
C PHE A 90 10.49 14.28 0.21
N ASP A 91 11.33 14.37 -0.81
CA ASP A 91 12.04 15.61 -1.16
C ASP A 91 11.05 16.72 -1.59
N LEU A 92 10.01 16.40 -2.38
CA LEU A 92 8.93 17.33 -2.74
C LEU A 92 8.14 17.81 -1.51
N TYR A 93 7.92 16.91 -0.56
CA TYR A 93 7.22 17.21 0.68
C TYR A 93 8.02 18.18 1.55
N LEU A 94 9.34 18.00 1.69
CA LEU A 94 10.22 18.94 2.41
C LEU A 94 10.18 20.37 1.85
N CYS A 95 9.70 20.54 0.62
CA CYS A 95 9.49 21.82 -0.02
C CYS A 95 8.09 22.42 0.20
N ASP A 96 7.40 22.12 1.31
CA ASP A 96 6.10 22.71 1.67
C ASP A 96 5.10 22.78 0.50
N THR A 97 5.08 21.76 -0.37
CA THR A 97 4.21 21.76 -1.56
C THR A 97 2.74 21.76 -1.10
N GLU A 98 1.96 22.74 -1.54
CA GLU A 98 0.53 22.81 -1.21
C GLU A 98 -0.26 21.76 -2.00
N TYR A 99 -1.05 20.93 -1.30
CA TYR A 99 -1.93 19.93 -1.90
C TYR A 99 -3.39 20.42 -1.83
N PRO A 100 -3.99 20.82 -2.96
CA PRO A 100 -5.16 21.69 -2.99
C PRO A 100 -6.52 20.95 -2.97
N CYS A 101 -6.53 19.61 -2.96
CA CYS A 101 -7.72 18.85 -3.31
C CYS A 101 -8.35 18.07 -2.15
N ASN A 102 -9.68 17.94 -2.22
CA ASN A 102 -10.45 17.13 -1.26
C ASN A 102 -10.14 15.63 -1.36
N GLN A 103 -9.89 15.13 -2.57
CA GLN A 103 -9.56 13.72 -2.83
C GLN A 103 -8.28 13.64 -3.65
N PHE A 104 -7.28 12.96 -3.11
CA PHE A 104 -5.97 12.82 -3.73
C PHE A 104 -5.63 11.36 -3.97
N LYS A 105 -4.82 11.07 -4.99
CA LYS A 105 -4.30 9.74 -5.26
C LYS A 105 -2.79 9.77 -5.29
N LEU A 106 -2.16 9.10 -4.33
CA LEU A 106 -0.71 8.97 -4.23
C LEU A 106 -0.29 7.58 -4.65
N ARG A 107 0.63 7.51 -5.62
CA ARG A 107 1.26 6.27 -6.10
C ARG A 107 2.76 6.37 -5.91
N LEU A 108 3.27 5.70 -4.89
CA LEU A 108 4.69 5.62 -4.60
C LEU A 108 5.28 4.39 -5.24
N THR A 109 6.25 4.58 -6.11
CA THR A 109 7.00 3.49 -6.74
C THR A 109 8.38 3.33 -6.11
N LYS A 110 9.07 2.25 -6.51
CA LYS A 110 10.44 1.85 -6.16
C LYS A 110 11.22 2.84 -5.33
N TYR A 111 11.57 2.41 -4.14
CA TYR A 111 12.53 3.09 -3.30
C TYR A 111 13.47 2.10 -2.63
N GLY A 112 14.76 2.29 -2.80
CA GLY A 112 15.77 1.34 -2.36
C GLY A 112 16.99 1.43 -3.25
N ALA A 113 18.17 1.50 -2.64
CA ALA A 113 19.43 1.48 -3.34
C ALA A 113 19.49 0.24 -4.25
N ALA A 114 19.96 0.38 -5.50
CA ALA A 114 20.37 -0.78 -6.26
C ALA A 114 21.25 -1.65 -5.34
N ALA A 115 21.00 -2.96 -5.30
CA ALA A 115 21.63 -3.88 -4.33
C ALA A 115 23.17 -3.81 -4.28
N ASP A 116 23.80 -3.14 -5.25
CA ASP A 116 25.23 -2.99 -5.43
C ASP A 116 25.83 -1.67 -4.88
N THR A 117 25.00 -0.68 -4.48
CA THR A 117 25.53 0.53 -3.85
C THR A 117 25.73 0.31 -2.36
N HIS A 118 26.99 0.07 -1.96
CA HIS A 118 27.47 -0.02 -0.58
C HIS A 118 27.21 1.24 0.30
N SER A 119 26.35 2.18 -0.12
CA SER A 119 25.95 3.34 0.68
C SER A 119 24.98 2.90 1.77
N LYS A 120 25.56 2.41 2.87
CA LYS A 120 24.89 2.08 4.15
C LYS A 120 24.09 3.23 4.79
N TYR A 121 23.98 4.39 4.15
CA TYR A 121 23.61 5.64 4.82
C TYR A 121 22.40 6.39 4.22
N GLU A 122 21.79 5.92 3.13
CA GLU A 122 20.78 6.76 2.42
C GLU A 122 19.55 6.03 1.89
N SER A 123 19.15 4.91 2.51
CA SER A 123 17.71 4.60 2.50
C SER A 123 17.02 5.68 3.34
N ALA A 124 16.12 6.45 2.75
CA ALA A 124 15.16 7.31 3.41
C ALA A 124 14.55 6.44 4.48
N ASN A 125 14.62 6.97 5.70
CA ASN A 125 14.18 6.22 6.82
C ASN A 125 12.70 5.91 6.57
N MET A 126 12.26 4.70 6.87
CA MET A 126 10.84 4.36 6.84
C MET A 126 10.00 5.44 7.55
N LEU A 127 10.55 6.01 8.64
CA LEU A 127 9.96 7.15 9.35
C LEU A 127 9.81 8.40 8.49
N ASP A 128 10.80 8.75 7.69
CA ASP A 128 10.76 9.94 6.82
C ASP A 128 9.56 9.85 5.86
N LEU A 129 9.31 8.64 5.33
CA LEU A 129 8.14 8.40 4.49
C LEU A 129 6.82 8.45 5.29
N ILE A 130 6.78 7.86 6.48
CA ILE A 130 5.61 7.91 7.36
C ILE A 130 5.28 9.35 7.78
N ASP A 131 6.30 10.16 8.08
CA ASP A 131 6.18 11.58 8.39
C ASP A 131 5.58 12.33 7.19
N ALA A 132 6.13 12.12 5.98
CA ALA A 132 5.59 12.74 4.76
C ALA A 132 4.14 12.33 4.48
N LEU A 133 3.77 11.06 4.73
CA LEU A 133 2.38 10.59 4.61
C LEU A 133 1.47 11.20 5.68
N SER A 134 1.95 11.34 6.92
CA SER A 134 1.20 11.99 8.01
C SER A 134 0.92 13.45 7.67
N GLU A 135 1.88 14.13 7.06
CA GLU A 135 1.74 15.54 6.70
C GLU A 135 0.84 15.72 5.49
N LEU A 136 0.94 14.84 4.48
CA LEU A 136 -0.04 14.76 3.40
C LEU A 136 -1.46 14.59 3.96
N SER A 137 -1.65 13.70 4.94
CA SER A 137 -2.97 13.46 5.55
C SER A 137 -3.58 14.69 6.25
N ARG A 138 -2.75 15.66 6.65
CA ARG A 138 -3.21 16.95 7.21
C ARG A 138 -3.51 17.97 6.13
N ALA A 139 -2.86 17.85 4.97
CA ALA A 139 -3.03 18.74 3.84
C ALA A 139 -4.27 18.40 2.99
N VAL A 140 -4.67 17.12 2.94
CA VAL A 140 -5.81 16.64 2.12
C VAL A 140 -6.92 16.04 2.97
N ASN A 141 -8.17 16.19 2.54
CA ASN A 141 -9.32 15.64 3.29
C ASN A 141 -9.42 14.12 3.19
N THR A 142 -9.06 13.54 2.03
CA THR A 142 -8.97 12.08 1.88
C THR A 142 -8.02 11.71 0.74
N PHE A 143 -7.39 10.54 0.82
CA PHE A 143 -6.55 10.05 -0.26
C PHE A 143 -6.48 8.53 -0.41
N ASP A 144 -6.24 8.10 -1.65
CA ASP A 144 -5.90 6.73 -2.03
C ASP A 144 -4.38 6.57 -2.03
N LEU A 145 -3.87 5.54 -1.35
CA LEU A 145 -2.44 5.27 -1.22
C LEU A 145 -2.08 3.95 -1.93
N GLU A 146 -1.23 4.02 -2.94
CA GLU A 146 -0.63 2.84 -3.59
C GLU A 146 0.89 2.89 -3.42
N ILE A 147 1.50 1.84 -2.86
CA ILE A 147 2.95 1.74 -2.67
C ILE A 147 3.44 0.44 -3.29
N GLU A 148 4.40 0.55 -4.22
CA GLU A 148 4.94 -0.57 -4.99
C GLU A 148 6.47 -0.62 -4.92
N ASP A 149 7.02 -1.81 -4.66
CA ASP A 149 8.46 -2.11 -4.70
C ASP A 149 9.33 -1.21 -3.79
N VAL A 150 8.79 -0.75 -2.66
CA VAL A 150 9.57 0.00 -1.66
C VAL A 150 10.32 -0.97 -0.76
N ALA A 151 11.65 -0.96 -0.88
CA ALA A 151 12.55 -1.72 -0.03
C ALA A 151 12.79 -0.98 1.28
N THR A 152 12.72 -1.72 2.39
CA THR A 152 13.04 -1.19 3.72
C THR A 152 14.23 -1.94 4.31
N PRO A 153 15.13 -1.25 5.03
CA PRO A 153 16.32 -1.90 5.59
C PRO A 153 15.90 -3.03 6.55
N PRO A 154 16.52 -4.23 6.46
CA PRO A 154 16.03 -5.40 7.19
C PRO A 154 16.14 -5.33 8.72
N ASP A 155 16.97 -4.47 9.30
CA ASP A 155 17.47 -4.72 10.67
C ASP A 155 17.81 -3.51 11.55
N ASP A 156 17.57 -2.26 11.15
CA ASP A 156 17.82 -1.14 12.05
C ASP A 156 16.51 -0.71 12.73
N LEU A 157 16.24 -1.33 13.88
CA LEU A 157 16.23 -0.65 15.18
C LEU A 157 15.43 -1.50 16.17
N GLY A 158 15.93 -1.60 17.39
CA GLY A 158 15.11 -1.96 18.54
C GLY A 158 14.05 -0.87 18.77
N TRP A 159 12.99 -0.89 17.95
CA TRP A 159 11.78 -0.08 18.05
C TRP A 159 10.94 -0.55 19.25
N GLY A 160 11.57 -0.60 20.41
CA GLY A 160 10.90 -0.91 21.67
C GLY A 160 9.98 0.23 22.04
N HIS A 161 8.69 0.11 21.70
CA HIS A 161 7.55 0.73 22.38
C HIS A 161 7.66 2.23 22.76
N LYS A 162 8.48 3.04 22.08
CA LYS A 162 8.77 4.42 22.51
C LYS A 162 8.21 5.47 21.56
N ALA A 163 7.33 6.29 22.14
CA ALA A 163 6.85 7.61 21.73
C ALA A 163 6.09 7.68 20.39
N SER A 164 4.78 7.93 20.50
CA SER A 164 3.80 8.28 19.47
C SER A 164 4.33 8.34 18.03
N TYR A 165 4.07 7.28 17.26
CA TYR A 165 4.23 7.36 15.81
C TYR A 165 3.37 8.51 15.24
N PRO A 166 3.82 9.12 14.14
CA PRO A 166 3.00 10.04 13.36
C PRO A 166 1.69 9.33 13.00
N ARG A 167 0.57 10.03 13.18
CA ARG A 167 -0.73 9.51 12.79
C ARG A 167 -0.98 9.86 11.33
N ILE A 168 -1.33 8.87 10.54
CA ILE A 168 -1.81 9.07 9.18
C ILE A 168 -3.31 8.92 9.23
N GLU A 169 -4.01 10.01 8.93
CA GLU A 169 -5.48 10.07 8.95
C GLU A 169 -6.01 10.07 7.51
N ASN A 170 -7.34 10.03 7.31
CA ASN A 170 -7.95 10.35 6.02
C ASN A 170 -7.61 9.41 4.84
N ILE A 171 -7.08 8.21 5.08
CA ILE A 171 -6.81 7.25 3.99
C ILE A 171 -8.12 6.55 3.60
N ALA A 172 -8.58 6.74 2.36
CA ALA A 172 -9.76 6.07 1.82
C ALA A 172 -9.46 4.62 1.42
N SER A 173 -8.35 4.41 0.71
CA SER A 173 -7.93 3.08 0.25
C SER A 173 -6.42 2.90 0.28
N VAL A 174 -5.99 1.66 0.49
CA VAL A 174 -4.57 1.28 0.58
C VAL A 174 -4.29 0.13 -0.38
N LYS A 175 -3.24 0.23 -1.18
CA LYS A 175 -2.70 -0.87 -1.98
C LYS A 175 -1.19 -0.98 -1.80
N LEU A 176 -0.72 -2.11 -1.28
CA LEU A 176 0.70 -2.40 -1.11
C LEU A 176 1.10 -3.55 -2.03
N VAL A 177 2.17 -3.36 -2.81
CA VAL A 177 2.63 -4.33 -3.82
C VAL A 177 4.12 -4.61 -3.63
N ASN A 178 4.49 -5.89 -3.55
CA ASN A 178 5.87 -6.37 -3.44
C ASN A 178 6.64 -5.74 -2.26
N ILE A 179 5.96 -5.41 -1.17
CA ILE A 179 6.59 -4.81 0.00
C ILE A 179 7.21 -5.90 0.88
N GLN A 180 8.43 -5.66 1.33
CA GLN A 180 9.22 -6.58 2.13
C GLN A 180 9.58 -5.95 3.47
N GLY A 181 9.62 -6.76 4.52
CA GLY A 181 10.05 -6.34 5.86
C GLY A 181 8.94 -5.69 6.69
N PRO A 182 9.30 -4.89 7.71
CA PRO A 182 8.34 -4.42 8.70
C PRO A 182 7.43 -3.26 8.23
N PHE A 183 7.64 -2.73 7.01
CA PHE A 183 6.91 -1.56 6.51
C PHE A 183 5.40 -1.73 6.55
N VAL A 184 4.89 -2.90 6.17
CA VAL A 184 3.45 -3.18 6.19
C VAL A 184 2.90 -2.98 7.61
N SER A 185 3.50 -3.64 8.60
CA SER A 185 3.10 -3.50 10.00
C SER A 185 3.18 -2.05 10.49
N THR A 186 4.31 -1.39 10.24
CA THR A 186 4.52 0.00 10.67
C THR A 186 3.51 0.96 10.06
N LEU A 187 3.20 0.81 8.78
CA LEU A 187 2.23 1.66 8.10
C LEU A 187 0.84 1.53 8.74
N PHE A 188 0.36 0.30 8.97
CA PHE A 188 -0.95 0.07 9.61
C PHE A 188 -0.98 0.54 11.07
N ASP A 189 0.12 0.42 11.83
CA ASP A 189 0.23 0.94 13.19
C ASP A 189 0.10 2.48 13.23
N CYS A 190 0.54 3.17 12.17
CA CYS A 190 0.48 4.63 12.06
C CYS A 190 -0.90 5.15 11.60
N MET A 191 -1.74 4.32 10.97
CA MET A 191 -3.07 4.75 10.53
C MET A 191 -3.99 4.99 11.75
N SER A 192 -4.67 6.13 11.83
CA SER A 192 -5.63 6.37 12.92
C SER A 192 -6.97 5.67 12.69
N GLU A 193 -7.36 5.51 11.43
CA GLU A 193 -8.65 5.02 10.98
C GLU A 193 -8.49 3.81 10.06
N ALA A 194 -9.56 3.04 9.87
CA ALA A 194 -9.58 1.95 8.91
C ALA A 194 -9.98 2.49 7.53
N PRO A 195 -9.21 2.20 6.47
CA PRO A 195 -9.64 2.53 5.10
C PRO A 195 -10.89 1.72 4.73
N GLU A 196 -11.59 2.13 3.69
CA GLU A 196 -12.70 1.36 3.13
C GLU A 196 -12.17 0.04 2.52
N SER A 197 -11.04 0.11 1.82
CA SER A 197 -10.46 -1.03 1.11
C SER A 197 -8.94 -1.11 1.26
N THR A 198 -8.44 -2.31 1.55
CA THR A 198 -7.03 -2.63 1.69
C THR A 198 -6.65 -3.78 0.75
N ILE A 199 -5.66 -3.56 -0.11
CA ILE A 199 -5.14 -4.54 -1.06
C ILE A 199 -3.66 -4.80 -0.74
N ILE A 200 -3.30 -6.06 -0.49
CA ILE A 200 -1.92 -6.50 -0.25
C ILE A 200 -1.56 -7.53 -1.32
N GLU A 201 -0.54 -7.25 -2.11
CA GLU A 201 -0.15 -8.05 -3.27
C GLU A 201 1.32 -8.43 -3.20
N ARG A 202 1.62 -9.73 -3.11
CA ARG A 202 2.99 -10.29 -3.08
C ARG A 202 3.90 -9.67 -2.01
N CYS A 203 3.33 -9.23 -0.90
CA CYS A 203 4.09 -8.74 0.25
C CYS A 203 4.54 -9.89 1.16
N GLU A 204 5.66 -9.70 1.87
CA GLU A 204 6.11 -10.60 2.93
C GLU A 204 6.02 -9.90 4.28
N VAL A 205 5.29 -10.51 5.20
CA VAL A 205 5.18 -10.07 6.59
C VAL A 205 5.69 -11.18 7.50
N LYS A 206 6.51 -10.83 8.50
CA LYS A 206 7.19 -11.77 9.41
C LYS A 206 6.61 -11.80 10.83
N GLU A 207 5.69 -10.91 11.13
CA GLU A 207 5.05 -10.76 12.44
C GLU A 207 3.59 -10.41 12.27
N HIS A 208 2.78 -10.61 13.30
CA HIS A 208 1.37 -10.27 13.24
C HIS A 208 1.15 -8.77 13.02
N THR A 209 0.28 -8.44 12.07
CA THR A 209 -0.10 -7.06 11.74
C THR A 209 -1.57 -6.85 12.08
N VAL A 210 -1.89 -5.74 12.74
CA VAL A 210 -3.28 -5.31 12.91
C VAL A 210 -3.73 -4.64 11.61
N MET A 211 -4.14 -5.47 10.66
CA MET A 211 -4.64 -4.99 9.37
C MET A 211 -5.92 -4.20 9.55
N LYS A 212 -6.03 -3.08 8.84
CA LYS A 212 -7.21 -2.21 8.86
C LYS A 212 -7.85 -2.22 7.48
N GLY A 213 -9.17 -2.09 7.44
CA GLY A 213 -9.94 -2.16 6.20
C GLY A 213 -11.28 -2.83 6.43
N GLU A 214 -12.38 -2.28 5.90
CA GLU A 214 -13.64 -3.02 5.80
C GLU A 214 -13.51 -4.17 4.80
N GLU A 215 -12.85 -3.90 3.67
CA GLU A 215 -12.49 -4.90 2.66
C GLU A 215 -10.99 -5.19 2.70
N LEU A 216 -10.61 -6.46 2.74
CA LEU A 216 -9.23 -6.92 2.66
C LEU A 216 -9.05 -7.85 1.46
N ARG A 217 -8.20 -7.46 0.52
CA ARG A 217 -7.82 -8.26 -0.64
C ARG A 217 -6.36 -8.67 -0.55
N LEU A 218 -6.11 -9.98 -0.56
CA LEU A 218 -4.79 -10.59 -0.45
C LEU A 218 -4.48 -11.33 -1.76
N VAL A 219 -3.40 -10.95 -2.44
CA VAL A 219 -3.04 -11.49 -3.75
C VAL A 219 -1.62 -12.04 -3.72
N GLY A 220 -1.42 -13.31 -4.06
CA GLY A 220 -0.08 -13.89 -4.18
C GLY A 220 0.72 -13.90 -2.87
N ILE A 221 0.06 -14.01 -1.73
CA ILE A 221 0.69 -14.02 -0.41
C ILE A 221 1.22 -15.41 -0.07
N SER A 222 2.44 -15.46 0.46
CA SER A 222 3.11 -16.71 0.86
C SER A 222 2.58 -17.24 2.21
N GLY A 223 2.88 -18.52 2.48
CA GLY A 223 2.31 -19.31 3.58
C GLY A 223 2.12 -18.58 4.92
N PRO A 224 3.19 -18.34 5.70
CA PRO A 224 3.07 -17.75 7.03
C PRO A 224 2.51 -16.32 7.04
N SER A 225 2.81 -15.53 6.00
CA SER A 225 2.38 -14.13 5.93
C SER A 225 0.86 -13.98 5.86
N LEU A 226 0.15 -14.94 5.26
CA LEU A 226 -1.31 -14.91 5.19
C LEU A 226 -1.94 -14.91 6.60
N LEU A 227 -1.48 -15.79 7.50
CA LEU A 227 -1.95 -15.82 8.89
C LEU A 227 -1.59 -14.56 9.66
N TYR A 228 -0.41 -14.00 9.41
CA TYR A 228 0.03 -12.78 10.08
C TYR A 228 -0.79 -11.55 9.71
N LEU A 229 -1.27 -11.47 8.46
CA LEU A 229 -2.14 -10.41 7.97
C LEU A 229 -3.58 -10.58 8.47
N VAL A 230 -4.12 -11.80 8.44
CA VAL A 230 -5.54 -12.04 8.71
C VAL A 230 -5.83 -12.18 10.21
N GLY A 231 -4.84 -12.62 11.02
CA GLY A 231 -5.04 -13.00 12.42
C GLY A 231 -5.71 -11.97 13.32
N PHE A 232 -5.51 -10.68 13.05
CA PHE A 232 -6.05 -9.54 13.82
C PHE A 232 -6.91 -8.59 12.98
N TRP A 233 -7.32 -9.00 11.78
CA TRP A 233 -8.22 -8.21 10.95
C TRP A 233 -9.67 -8.40 11.42
N GLU A 234 -10.43 -7.31 11.51
CA GLU A 234 -11.81 -7.27 12.00
C GLU A 234 -12.82 -6.71 10.97
N GLY A 235 -12.46 -6.72 9.67
CA GLY A 235 -13.33 -6.24 8.60
C GLY A 235 -14.41 -7.23 8.17
N LEU A 236 -15.12 -6.87 7.09
CA LEU A 236 -16.35 -7.52 6.62
C LEU A 236 -16.13 -8.44 5.42
N SER A 237 -15.25 -8.06 4.49
CA SER A 237 -15.06 -8.77 3.21
C SER A 237 -13.61 -9.19 3.00
N LEU A 238 -13.36 -10.48 2.90
CA LEU A 238 -12.03 -11.06 2.64
C LEU A 238 -11.98 -11.66 1.24
N SER A 239 -11.06 -11.19 0.40
CA SER A 239 -10.77 -11.76 -0.91
C SER A 239 -9.35 -12.30 -0.94
N VAL A 240 -9.18 -13.59 -1.19
CA VAL A 240 -7.88 -14.27 -1.22
C VAL A 240 -7.65 -14.87 -2.60
N LYS A 241 -6.63 -14.36 -3.30
CA LYS A 241 -6.33 -14.72 -4.68
C LYS A 241 -4.90 -15.23 -4.84
N ASP A 242 -4.72 -16.38 -5.49
CA ASP A 242 -3.42 -16.96 -5.83
C ASP A 242 -2.47 -17.09 -4.62
N CYS A 243 -3.01 -17.27 -3.41
CA CYS A 243 -2.24 -17.32 -2.17
C CYS A 243 -1.90 -18.77 -1.81
N SER A 244 -0.62 -19.14 -1.89
CA SER A 244 -0.17 -20.49 -1.54
C SER A 244 -0.33 -20.82 -0.06
N GLY A 245 -0.56 -19.81 0.78
CA GLY A 245 -0.86 -19.97 2.21
C GLY A 245 -2.30 -20.32 2.54
N PHE A 246 -3.22 -20.24 1.58
CA PHE A 246 -4.62 -20.60 1.80
C PHE A 246 -4.76 -22.13 1.70
N ASN A 247 -4.65 -22.79 2.84
CA ASN A 247 -4.66 -24.25 2.99
C ASN A 247 -5.49 -24.68 4.22
N ASP A 248 -5.57 -25.99 4.47
CA ASP A 248 -6.36 -26.51 5.60
C ASP A 248 -5.83 -26.05 6.97
N ASP A 249 -4.52 -25.83 7.12
CA ASP A 249 -3.94 -25.29 8.35
C ASP A 249 -4.38 -23.83 8.58
N PHE A 250 -4.46 -23.03 7.51
CA PHE A 250 -4.99 -21.66 7.56
C PHE A 250 -6.47 -21.64 7.91
N LEU A 251 -7.28 -22.51 7.29
CA LEU A 251 -8.70 -22.64 7.58
C LEU A 251 -8.94 -23.11 9.03
N ASP A 252 -8.16 -24.08 9.50
CA ASP A 252 -8.20 -24.55 10.89
C ASP A 252 -7.84 -23.43 11.86
N ALA A 253 -6.82 -22.62 11.55
CA ALA A 253 -6.50 -21.42 12.31
C ALA A 253 -7.64 -20.38 12.29
N LEU A 254 -8.32 -20.18 11.16
CA LEU A 254 -9.48 -19.28 11.05
C LEU A 254 -10.69 -19.77 11.86
N SER A 255 -10.86 -21.08 12.02
CA SER A 255 -11.94 -21.67 12.82
C SER A 255 -11.66 -21.63 14.34
N LYS A 256 -10.39 -21.59 14.74
CA LYS A 256 -9.98 -21.67 16.14
C LYS A 256 -10.26 -20.38 16.89
N HIS A 257 -11.02 -20.50 17.98
CA HIS A 257 -11.41 -19.42 18.88
C HIS A 257 -10.33 -18.99 19.90
N SER A 258 -9.05 -19.27 19.64
CA SER A 258 -8.02 -19.07 20.66
C SER A 258 -7.65 -17.59 20.82
N ARG A 259 -8.21 -16.96 21.87
CA ARG A 259 -7.93 -15.58 22.38
C ARG A 259 -8.58 -14.42 21.61
N GLY A 260 -9.66 -14.70 20.89
CA GLY A 260 -10.38 -13.76 20.04
C GLY A 260 -10.79 -14.51 18.79
N VAL A 261 -11.97 -14.21 18.23
CA VAL A 261 -12.37 -14.79 16.95
C VAL A 261 -11.63 -13.99 15.88
N THR A 262 -10.61 -14.59 15.25
CA THR A 262 -9.94 -14.00 14.08
C THR A 262 -10.99 -13.68 13.03
N CYS A 263 -11.09 -12.43 12.57
CA CYS A 263 -12.08 -11.97 11.59
C CYS A 263 -13.55 -12.05 12.06
N SER A 264 -13.84 -11.78 13.34
CA SER A 264 -15.17 -11.98 13.95
C SER A 264 -16.36 -11.37 13.20
N ASN A 265 -16.13 -10.38 12.34
CA ASN A 265 -17.16 -9.65 11.61
C ASN A 265 -17.21 -10.01 10.12
N MET A 266 -16.45 -11.00 9.67
CA MET A 266 -16.36 -11.35 8.25
C MET A 266 -17.69 -11.93 7.74
N GLU A 267 -18.35 -11.20 6.85
CA GLU A 267 -19.63 -11.54 6.21
C GLU A 267 -19.44 -12.14 4.81
N SER A 268 -18.31 -11.83 4.16
CA SER A 268 -18.03 -12.25 2.79
C SER A 268 -16.64 -12.85 2.66
N LEU A 269 -16.56 -14.03 2.03
CA LEU A 269 -15.31 -14.71 1.68
C LEU A 269 -15.26 -15.02 0.19
N GLU A 270 -14.24 -14.49 -0.49
CA GLU A 270 -13.91 -14.80 -1.87
C GLU A 270 -12.55 -15.50 -1.95
N VAL A 271 -12.49 -16.61 -2.68
CA VAL A 271 -11.27 -17.40 -2.89
C VAL A 271 -11.09 -17.65 -4.38
N GLU A 272 -9.94 -17.32 -4.94
CA GLU A 272 -9.62 -17.52 -6.37
C GLU A 272 -8.20 -18.09 -6.52
N GLY A 273 -8.03 -19.17 -7.31
CA GLY A 273 -6.70 -19.69 -7.63
C GLY A 273 -5.93 -20.31 -6.46
N CYS A 274 -6.58 -20.55 -5.32
CA CYS A 274 -5.99 -21.21 -4.15
C CYS A 274 -6.31 -22.71 -4.20
N THR A 275 -5.29 -23.58 -4.33
CA THR A 275 -5.51 -25.01 -4.59
C THR A 275 -5.16 -25.94 -3.43
N ALA A 276 -4.70 -25.39 -2.30
CA ALA A 276 -4.09 -26.17 -1.21
C ALA A 276 -5.06 -26.47 -0.06
N PHE A 277 -6.36 -26.33 -0.26
CA PHE A 277 -7.40 -26.55 0.75
C PHE A 277 -8.41 -27.61 0.32
N SER A 278 -9.11 -28.20 1.29
CA SER A 278 -10.19 -29.16 1.09
C SER A 278 -11.56 -28.52 1.32
N ALA A 279 -12.55 -28.96 0.53
CA ALA A 279 -13.94 -28.50 0.68
C ALA A 279 -14.52 -28.84 2.07
N GLU A 280 -14.09 -29.95 2.68
CA GLU A 280 -14.51 -30.35 4.02
C GLU A 280 -13.99 -29.37 5.08
N MET A 281 -12.71 -28.99 5.02
CA MET A 281 -12.15 -28.04 5.96
C MET A 281 -12.77 -26.65 5.81
N LEU A 282 -13.05 -26.22 4.57
CA LEU A 282 -13.74 -24.95 4.33
C LEU A 282 -15.17 -24.98 4.88
N ARG A 283 -15.90 -26.08 4.68
CA ARG A 283 -17.22 -26.29 5.29
C ARG A 283 -17.14 -26.17 6.79
N ASP A 284 -16.27 -26.95 7.43
CA ASP A 284 -16.15 -26.98 8.89
C ASP A 284 -15.77 -25.60 9.45
N THR A 285 -14.95 -24.85 8.72
CA THR A 285 -14.63 -23.45 9.06
C THR A 285 -15.85 -22.55 8.99
N CYS A 286 -16.68 -22.69 7.95
CA CYS A 286 -17.91 -21.91 7.78
C CYS A 286 -19.00 -22.32 8.79
N ASP A 287 -19.14 -23.62 9.11
CA ASP A 287 -20.04 -24.11 10.16
C ASP A 287 -19.72 -23.47 11.53
N ILE A 288 -18.43 -23.30 11.82
CA ILE A 288 -17.96 -22.66 13.05
C ILE A 288 -18.17 -21.13 13.00
N ARG A 289 -18.25 -20.55 11.80
CA ARG A 289 -18.39 -19.12 11.55
C ARG A 289 -19.79 -18.83 11.00
N ASP A 290 -20.74 -18.74 11.91
CA ASP A 290 -22.16 -18.49 11.63
C ASP A 290 -22.47 -17.11 11.03
N ASN A 291 -21.45 -16.29 10.79
CA ASN A 291 -21.56 -14.92 10.34
C ASN A 291 -21.23 -14.71 8.85
N ILE A 292 -20.79 -15.75 8.12
CA ILE A 292 -20.47 -15.63 6.69
C ILE A 292 -21.75 -15.81 5.86
N GLU A 293 -22.20 -14.75 5.21
CA GLU A 293 -23.42 -14.74 4.39
C GLU A 293 -23.11 -15.00 2.90
N GLN A 294 -21.90 -14.66 2.45
CA GLN A 294 -21.49 -14.73 1.05
C GLN A 294 -20.21 -15.54 0.89
N LEU A 295 -20.26 -16.56 0.02
CA LEU A 295 -19.12 -17.39 -0.32
C LEU A 295 -18.96 -17.50 -1.84
N THR A 296 -17.81 -17.07 -2.33
CA THR A 296 -17.42 -17.20 -3.74
C THR A 296 -16.10 -17.97 -3.83
N VAL A 297 -16.12 -19.12 -4.50
CA VAL A 297 -14.93 -19.95 -4.71
C VAL A 297 -14.71 -20.17 -6.21
N SER A 298 -13.56 -19.74 -6.70
CA SER A 298 -13.10 -19.95 -8.06
C SER A 298 -11.89 -20.86 -8.10
N ASP A 299 -11.93 -21.86 -8.99
CA ASP A 299 -10.93 -22.93 -9.09
C ASP A 299 -10.79 -23.76 -7.80
N GLY A 300 -11.92 -24.01 -7.12
CA GLY A 300 -11.97 -24.79 -5.88
C GLY A 300 -11.87 -26.31 -6.10
N PRO A 301 -11.68 -27.08 -5.01
CA PRO A 301 -11.74 -28.54 -5.06
C PRO A 301 -13.13 -29.03 -5.51
N GLU A 302 -13.18 -30.23 -6.10
CA GLU A 302 -14.42 -30.87 -6.53
C GLU A 302 -15.38 -31.09 -5.35
N LEU A 303 -16.66 -30.75 -5.55
CA LEU A 303 -17.69 -30.97 -4.55
C LEU A 303 -18.50 -32.21 -4.86
N ASN A 304 -18.68 -33.08 -3.86
CA ASN A 304 -19.72 -34.10 -3.95
C ASN A 304 -21.13 -33.48 -3.76
N GLU A 305 -22.16 -34.23 -4.13
CA GLU A 305 -23.57 -33.76 -4.06
C GLU A 305 -23.97 -33.29 -2.66
N VAL A 306 -23.50 -33.98 -1.62
CA VAL A 306 -23.80 -33.65 -0.22
C VAL A 306 -23.16 -32.32 0.20
N GLN A 307 -21.89 -32.11 -0.19
CA GLN A 307 -21.19 -30.85 0.09
C GLN A 307 -21.82 -29.68 -0.66
N ARG A 308 -22.12 -29.87 -1.95
CA ARG A 308 -22.74 -28.84 -2.79
C ARG A 308 -24.08 -28.39 -2.23
N MET A 309 -24.96 -29.34 -1.88
CA MET A 309 -26.23 -29.04 -1.23
C MET A 309 -26.03 -28.28 0.09
N TRP A 310 -25.06 -28.70 0.91
CA TRP A 310 -24.78 -28.00 2.16
C TRP A 310 -24.40 -26.53 1.91
N PHE A 311 -23.51 -26.24 0.96
CA PHE A 311 -23.14 -24.85 0.66
C PHE A 311 -24.32 -24.05 0.07
N GLU A 312 -25.14 -24.65 -0.79
CA GLU A 312 -26.33 -23.97 -1.35
C GLU A 312 -27.38 -23.62 -0.28
N ASP A 313 -27.50 -24.45 0.76
CA ASP A 313 -28.49 -24.27 1.85
C ASP A 313 -28.03 -23.30 2.96
N ASN A 314 -26.72 -23.06 3.11
CA ASN A 314 -26.16 -22.29 4.25
C ASN A 314 -25.72 -20.85 3.91
N PHE A 315 -25.70 -20.46 2.63
CA PHE A 315 -25.27 -19.11 2.23
C PHE A 315 -26.35 -18.39 1.42
N ASP A 316 -26.55 -17.10 1.70
CA ASP A 316 -27.46 -16.24 0.94
C ASP A 316 -26.97 -16.03 -0.50
N ARG A 317 -25.65 -15.97 -0.67
CA ARG A 317 -25.00 -15.91 -1.98
C ARG A 317 -23.86 -16.91 -2.04
N PHE A 318 -24.07 -17.92 -2.88
CA PHE A 318 -23.10 -18.98 -3.11
C PHE A 318 -22.70 -19.04 -4.58
N TYR A 319 -21.39 -19.07 -4.83
CA TYR A 319 -20.82 -19.39 -6.14
C TYR A 319 -19.62 -20.32 -5.98
N TRP A 320 -19.58 -21.40 -6.77
CA TRP A 320 -18.46 -22.33 -6.78
C TRP A 320 -18.15 -22.78 -8.21
N SER A 321 -16.89 -22.60 -8.63
CA SER A 321 -16.36 -23.20 -9.84
C SER A 321 -15.17 -24.11 -9.50
N GLU A 322 -15.17 -25.30 -10.09
CA GLU A 322 -14.20 -26.35 -9.80
C GLU A 322 -12.99 -26.26 -10.73
N MET A 323 -11.82 -26.61 -10.21
CA MET A 323 -10.61 -26.73 -11.01
C MET A 323 -10.77 -27.84 -12.07
N LYS A 324 -10.49 -27.53 -13.34
CA LYS A 324 -10.61 -28.48 -14.46
C LYS A 324 -9.48 -29.48 -14.57
#